data_AF-A0A932LE35-F1
#
_entry.id   AF-A0A932LE35-F1
#
_cell.length_a   1.000
_cell.length_b   1.000
_cell.length_c   1.000
_cell.angle_alpha   90.00
_cell.angle_beta   90.00
_cell.angle_gamma   90.00
#
_symmetry.space_group_name_H-M   'P 1'
#
loop_
_entity.id
_entity.type
_entity.pdbx_description
1 polymer ?
#
loop_
_entity_poly.entity_id
_entity_poly.type
_entity_poly.pdbx_seq_one_letter_code
_entity_poly.pdbx_strand_id
1 'polypeptide(L)'
;MPDGSESDCLGDLVVRISRKRGQNQRVGSGTPGGVTTDQGFDEWYGIPNSTSVSPWTSSVGFDPQVAPTPHILESRRGEKPRKLEVYDLKMRRLIETEITRRAIDFMERNVRAGKPFYAYVPFTLVHYPTLPHPDFAGKTGYGEFADALAEMDHHVGQILDWIHQQGIEQKTIVVFTSDNGPEEMLPWRGWAGPWSGSYFTAMEGSLRVPFIIRWPGKIAAGQVSNEIVHEVDTFTTLARLAGAEIPQDRIIDGVDQAAFFLGKQPKSNREGFPCYVGDTLHAVKWRNWKLHFVWQEYFYDPPQRLTNPRLHNLIEDPKERNNVAAMNTWVYHPAMKIADDFQASLKKEPPIPAGTPDPYEPSRPNP
;
A
#
# COMPACT_ATOMS: atom_id res chain seq x y z
N MET A 1 42.61 -8.96 6.72
CA MET A 1 41.79 -7.81 7.13
C MET A 1 40.43 -8.03 6.51
N PRO A 2 39.44 -8.59 7.23
CA PRO A 2 38.10 -8.77 6.70
C PRO A 2 37.20 -7.63 7.18
N ASP A 3 36.72 -6.81 6.26
CA ASP A 3 35.65 -5.83 6.43
C ASP A 3 34.42 -6.25 5.61
N GLY A 4 33.79 -7.34 6.05
CA GLY A 4 32.46 -7.74 5.59
C GLY A 4 31.48 -7.61 6.73
N SER A 5 30.92 -6.41 6.92
CA SER A 5 29.72 -6.23 7.74
C SER A 5 28.51 -6.08 6.82
N GLU A 6 28.03 -7.21 6.29
CA GLU A 6 26.63 -7.30 5.88
C GLU A 6 25.78 -7.24 7.15
N SER A 7 24.93 -6.21 7.26
CA SER A 7 23.94 -6.11 8.32
C SER A 7 22.80 -7.10 8.07
N ASP A 8 23.04 -8.37 8.36
CA ASP A 8 22.02 -9.42 8.49
C ASP A 8 21.16 -9.12 9.74
N CYS A 9 20.17 -8.23 9.61
CA CYS A 9 19.36 -7.82 10.78
C CYS A 9 17.86 -8.11 10.69
N LEU A 10 17.29 -8.57 9.58
CA LEU A 10 15.87 -8.94 9.53
C LEU A 10 15.67 -10.16 8.62
N GLY A 11 14.99 -11.20 9.13
CA GLY A 11 14.39 -12.20 8.26
C GLY A 11 13.07 -11.62 7.73
N ASP A 12 12.91 -11.53 6.41
CA ASP A 12 11.80 -10.80 5.80
C ASP A 12 10.91 -11.77 4.98
N LEU A 13 9.65 -11.98 5.39
CA LEU A 13 8.62 -12.57 4.54
C LEU A 13 7.76 -11.46 4.00
N VAL A 14 7.56 -11.53 2.69
CA VAL A 14 6.41 -10.91 2.06
C VAL A 14 5.49 -11.99 1.55
N VAL A 15 4.24 -11.98 1.98
CA VAL A 15 3.15 -12.57 1.20
C VAL A 15 2.73 -11.57 0.13
N ARG A 16 3.52 -11.32 -0.92
CA ARG A 16 3.17 -10.27 -1.90
C ARG A 16 2.01 -10.75 -2.73
N ILE A 17 0.95 -9.97 -2.74
CA ILE A 17 0.03 -9.91 -3.86
C ILE A 17 0.33 -8.60 -4.53
N SER A 18 1.07 -8.67 -5.63
CA SER A 18 1.32 -7.46 -6.41
C SER A 18 0.04 -7.08 -7.13
N ARG A 19 -0.58 -5.96 -6.79
CA ARG A 19 -1.37 -5.23 -7.78
C ARG A 19 -0.45 -4.37 -8.64
N LYS A 20 -0.89 -4.18 -9.88
CA LYS A 20 -0.24 -3.51 -11.02
C LYS A 20 0.95 -2.58 -10.65
N ARG A 21 2.18 -2.95 -11.03
CA ARG A 21 3.06 -1.92 -11.63
C ARG A 21 2.27 -1.38 -12.85
N GLY A 22 2.26 -0.06 -13.06
CA GLY A 22 1.44 0.61 -14.08
C GLY A 22 1.45 -0.15 -15.40
N GLN A 23 0.32 -0.12 -16.13
CA GLN A 23 -0.05 -0.95 -17.29
C GLN A 23 0.99 -1.13 -18.41
N ASN A 24 2.17 -0.49 -18.34
CA ASN A 24 3.29 -0.63 -19.26
C ASN A 24 4.50 -1.41 -18.74
N GLN A 25 4.53 -1.88 -17.49
CA GLN A 25 5.62 -2.75 -17.02
C GLN A 25 5.17 -4.21 -16.99
N ARG A 26 5.48 -4.93 -18.08
CA ARG A 26 5.39 -6.39 -18.12
C ARG A 26 6.31 -6.95 -17.04
N VAL A 27 5.76 -7.41 -15.91
CA VAL A 27 6.39 -8.48 -15.14
C VAL A 27 6.17 -9.76 -15.95
N GLY A 28 6.97 -9.90 -17.00
CA GLY A 28 7.14 -11.20 -17.63
C GLY A 28 7.73 -12.13 -16.58
N SER A 29 7.19 -13.34 -16.48
CA SER A 29 7.66 -14.43 -15.62
C SER A 29 9.07 -14.95 -15.97
N GLY A 30 9.94 -14.08 -16.47
CA GLY A 30 11.28 -14.39 -16.95
C GLY A 30 12.25 -13.19 -17.00
N THR A 31 11.89 -12.03 -16.46
CA THR A 31 12.86 -10.92 -16.33
C THR A 31 13.61 -11.05 -14.99
N PRO A 32 14.95 -11.21 -14.98
CA PRO A 32 15.75 -11.12 -13.76
C PRO A 32 15.44 -9.80 -13.01
N GLY A 33 15.24 -9.86 -11.68
CA GLY A 33 14.96 -8.68 -10.85
C GLY A 33 13.48 -8.33 -10.67
N GLY A 34 12.56 -9.03 -11.33
CA GLY A 34 11.11 -8.75 -11.24
C GLY A 34 10.35 -9.47 -10.13
N VAL A 35 10.99 -10.40 -9.42
CA VAL A 35 10.35 -11.25 -8.42
C VAL A 35 10.55 -10.65 -7.02
N THR A 36 9.54 -10.76 -6.15
CA THR A 36 9.59 -10.28 -4.76
C THR A 36 10.89 -10.67 -4.03
N THR A 37 11.37 -11.90 -4.20
CA THR A 37 12.59 -12.39 -3.54
C THR A 37 13.90 -11.82 -4.10
N ASP A 38 13.85 -11.12 -5.24
CA ASP A 38 14.98 -10.34 -5.77
C ASP A 38 15.03 -8.91 -5.16
N GLN A 39 14.01 -8.53 -4.38
CA GLN A 39 13.77 -7.18 -3.86
C GLN A 39 13.90 -7.10 -2.33
N GLY A 40 14.71 -7.97 -1.75
CA GLY A 40 15.00 -7.97 -0.31
C GLY A 40 14.26 -9.02 0.53
N PHE A 41 13.30 -9.75 -0.03
CA PHE A 41 12.52 -10.75 0.72
C PHE A 41 13.13 -12.16 0.69
N ASP A 42 13.06 -12.87 1.80
CA ASP A 42 13.58 -14.24 1.94
C ASP A 42 12.62 -15.28 1.38
N GLU A 43 11.32 -15.05 1.50
CA GLU A 43 10.28 -15.93 1.01
C GLU A 43 9.10 -15.14 0.45
N TRP A 44 8.40 -15.76 -0.49
CA TRP A 44 7.23 -15.23 -1.16
C TRP A 44 6.18 -16.31 -1.41
N TYR A 45 4.92 -15.96 -1.17
CA TYR A 45 3.74 -16.68 -1.62
C TYR A 45 2.67 -15.67 -2.07
N GLY A 46 2.03 -15.91 -3.21
CA GLY A 46 0.91 -15.07 -3.66
C GLY A 46 0.76 -15.07 -5.17
N ILE A 47 0.20 -13.99 -5.70
CA ILE A 47 0.04 -13.78 -7.14
C ILE A 47 0.92 -12.61 -7.63
N PRO A 48 1.57 -12.73 -8.79
CA PRO A 48 2.44 -11.68 -9.33
C PRO A 48 1.67 -10.49 -9.90
N ASN A 49 0.36 -10.61 -10.07
CA ASN A 49 -0.51 -9.62 -10.71
C ASN A 49 -1.79 -9.43 -9.90
N SER A 50 -2.62 -8.46 -10.30
CA SER A 50 -3.90 -8.20 -9.62
C SER A 50 -4.83 -9.41 -9.68
N THR A 51 -5.68 -9.53 -8.66
CA THR A 51 -6.71 -10.57 -8.56
C THR A 51 -7.75 -10.53 -9.69
N SER A 52 -7.78 -9.46 -10.50
CA SER A 52 -8.64 -9.34 -11.70
C SER A 52 -8.41 -10.44 -12.74
N VAL A 53 -7.33 -11.23 -12.63
CA VAL A 53 -7.03 -12.35 -13.54
C VAL A 53 -7.77 -13.66 -13.18
N SER A 54 -8.32 -13.77 -11.97
CA SER A 54 -9.00 -15.01 -11.53
C SER A 54 -10.23 -15.43 -12.34
N PRO A 55 -10.98 -14.53 -13.01
CA PRO A 55 -12.07 -14.94 -13.89
C PRO A 55 -11.62 -15.48 -15.26
N TRP A 56 -10.35 -15.31 -15.65
CA TRP A 56 -9.89 -15.57 -17.03
C TRP A 56 -10.19 -16.99 -17.49
N THR A 57 -9.85 -18.00 -16.70
CA THR A 57 -10.02 -19.41 -17.07
C THR A 57 -11.48 -19.84 -17.26
N SER A 58 -12.42 -19.06 -16.74
CA SER A 58 -13.86 -19.28 -16.90
C SER A 58 -14.51 -18.33 -17.90
N SER A 59 -13.74 -17.40 -18.48
CA SER A 59 -14.25 -16.39 -19.39
C SER A 59 -14.39 -16.96 -20.81
N VAL A 60 -15.49 -16.61 -21.48
CA VAL A 60 -15.72 -17.01 -22.88
C VAL A 60 -14.60 -16.45 -23.75
N GLY A 61 -13.96 -17.33 -24.53
CA GLY A 61 -12.88 -16.94 -25.45
C GLY A 61 -11.50 -16.81 -24.82
N PHE A 62 -11.31 -17.20 -23.56
CA PHE A 62 -9.97 -17.30 -22.98
C PHE A 62 -9.12 -18.34 -23.73
N ASP A 63 -7.95 -17.91 -24.19
CA ASP A 63 -6.97 -18.74 -24.88
C ASP A 63 -5.63 -18.72 -24.12
N PRO A 64 -5.20 -19.84 -23.51
CA PRO A 64 -3.95 -19.93 -22.77
C PRO A 64 -2.69 -19.77 -23.65
N GLN A 65 -2.82 -19.86 -24.99
CA GLN A 65 -1.74 -19.58 -25.93
C GLN A 65 -1.51 -18.07 -26.12
N VAL A 66 -2.56 -17.25 -25.94
CA VAL A 66 -2.51 -15.79 -26.08
C VAL A 66 -2.19 -15.10 -24.74
N ALA A 67 -2.84 -15.56 -23.67
CA ALA A 67 -2.65 -15.03 -22.32
C ALA A 67 -2.30 -16.18 -21.37
N PRO A 68 -1.11 -16.20 -20.74
CA PRO A 68 -0.72 -17.28 -19.85
C PRO A 68 -1.72 -17.48 -18.71
N THR A 69 -2.08 -18.73 -18.44
CA THR A 69 -2.93 -19.09 -17.31
C THR A 69 -2.34 -18.55 -16.00
N PRO A 70 -3.12 -17.79 -15.20
CA PRO A 70 -2.65 -17.26 -13.93
C PRO A 70 -2.43 -18.38 -12.93
N HIS A 71 -1.36 -18.27 -12.14
CA HIS A 71 -1.02 -19.24 -11.10
C HIS A 71 -0.68 -18.50 -9.81
N ILE A 72 -0.94 -19.16 -8.69
CA ILE A 72 -0.32 -18.83 -7.42
C ILE A 72 1.15 -19.22 -7.52
N LEU A 73 2.03 -18.36 -7.06
CA LEU A 73 3.47 -18.54 -7.10
C LEU A 73 4.04 -18.57 -5.68
N GLU A 74 5.16 -19.27 -5.53
CA GLU A 74 6.03 -19.13 -4.38
C GLU A 74 7.50 -19.12 -4.79
N SER A 75 8.34 -18.47 -4.01
CA SER A 75 9.80 -18.53 -4.13
C SER A 75 10.47 -18.30 -2.80
N ARG A 76 11.75 -18.70 -2.71
CA ARG A 76 12.69 -18.22 -1.69
C ARG A 76 13.81 -17.43 -2.35
N ARG A 77 14.56 -16.66 -1.56
CA ARG A 77 15.74 -15.94 -2.02
C ARG A 77 16.70 -16.87 -2.76
N GLY A 78 17.12 -16.45 -3.95
CA GLY A 78 18.00 -17.23 -4.83
C GLY A 78 17.30 -18.34 -5.63
N GLU A 79 16.01 -18.59 -5.40
CA GLU A 79 15.22 -19.59 -6.14
C GLU A 79 14.37 -18.94 -7.23
N LYS A 80 14.12 -19.69 -8.31
CA LYS A 80 13.14 -19.29 -9.32
C LYS A 80 11.71 -19.51 -8.79
N PRO A 81 10.76 -18.61 -9.09
CA PRO A 81 9.37 -18.83 -8.74
C PRO A 81 8.81 -20.15 -9.25
N ARG A 82 8.20 -20.89 -8.33
CA ARG A 82 7.49 -22.13 -8.60
C ARG A 82 6.01 -21.83 -8.75
N LYS A 83 5.40 -22.38 -9.80
CA LYS A 83 3.95 -22.39 -9.97
C LYS A 83 3.34 -23.41 -9.02
N LEU A 84 2.32 -22.97 -8.29
CA LEU A 84 1.46 -23.82 -7.48
C LEU A 84 0.17 -24.06 -8.28
N GLU A 85 -0.99 -23.87 -7.65
CA GLU A 85 -2.30 -24.03 -8.26
C GLU A 85 -2.59 -22.92 -9.29
N VAL A 86 -3.46 -23.25 -10.25
CA VAL A 86 -4.09 -22.25 -11.13
C VAL A 86 -4.88 -21.27 -10.27
N TYR A 87 -4.66 -19.98 -10.48
CA TYR A 87 -5.39 -18.94 -9.75
C TYR A 87 -6.69 -18.60 -10.48
N ASP A 88 -7.71 -19.42 -10.26
CA ASP A 88 -9.07 -19.25 -10.80
C ASP A 88 -10.05 -18.70 -9.74
N LEU A 89 -11.35 -18.67 -10.06
CA LEU A 89 -12.40 -18.23 -9.12
C LEU A 89 -12.51 -19.12 -7.87
N LYS A 90 -12.12 -20.39 -7.94
CA LYS A 90 -12.10 -21.27 -6.77
C LYS A 90 -10.96 -20.86 -5.85
N MET A 91 -9.75 -20.72 -6.39
CA MET A 91 -8.59 -20.26 -5.61
C MET A 91 -8.71 -18.84 -5.11
N ARG A 92 -9.40 -17.96 -5.84
CA ARG A 92 -9.75 -16.62 -5.38
C ARG A 92 -10.45 -16.62 -4.01
N ARG A 93 -11.34 -17.58 -3.78
CA ARG A 93 -12.09 -17.72 -2.53
C ARG A 93 -11.29 -18.35 -1.38
N LEU A 94 -10.19 -19.04 -1.68
CA LEU A 94 -9.43 -19.81 -0.66
C LEU A 94 -8.09 -19.17 -0.29
N ILE A 95 -7.59 -18.23 -1.09
CA ILE A 95 -6.21 -17.76 -0.97
C ILE A 95 -5.92 -17.04 0.35
N GLU A 96 -6.88 -16.31 0.94
CA GLU A 96 -6.67 -15.53 2.18
C GLU A 96 -6.38 -16.43 3.39
N THR A 97 -7.01 -17.60 3.46
CA THR A 97 -6.73 -18.59 4.49
C THR A 97 -5.29 -19.10 4.39
N GLU A 98 -4.81 -19.37 3.17
CA GLU A 98 -3.44 -19.85 2.96
C GLU A 98 -2.40 -18.75 3.20
N ILE A 99 -2.71 -17.50 2.86
CA ILE A 99 -1.90 -16.31 3.19
C ILE A 99 -1.73 -16.20 4.70
N THR A 100 -2.84 -16.29 5.43
CA THR A 100 -2.86 -16.19 6.90
C THR A 100 -2.03 -17.31 7.52
N ARG A 101 -2.25 -18.55 7.07
CA ARG A 101 -1.51 -19.72 7.54
C ARG A 101 0.00 -19.57 7.32
N ARG A 102 0.42 -19.12 6.13
CA ARG A 102 1.84 -18.94 5.78
C ARG A 102 2.49 -17.78 6.52
N ALA A 103 1.78 -16.68 6.73
CA ALA A 103 2.27 -15.57 7.53
C ALA A 103 2.56 -16.03 8.98
N ILE A 104 1.62 -16.76 9.59
CA ILE A 104 1.80 -17.33 10.94
C ILE A 104 2.97 -18.32 10.98
N ASP A 105 3.06 -19.26 10.03
CA ASP A 105 4.17 -20.22 9.95
C ASP A 105 5.54 -19.53 9.87
N PHE A 106 5.67 -18.47 9.09
CA PHE A 106 6.91 -17.70 8.99
C PHE A 106 7.27 -16.99 10.28
N MET A 107 6.31 -16.28 10.89
CA MET A 107 6.56 -15.62 12.18
C MET A 107 6.94 -16.65 13.23
N GLU A 108 6.30 -17.82 13.24
CA GLU A 108 6.61 -18.91 14.16
C GLU A 108 8.04 -19.45 13.97
N ARG A 109 8.46 -19.69 12.73
CA ARG A 109 9.83 -20.12 12.44
C ARG A 109 10.87 -19.10 12.92
N ASN A 110 10.63 -17.81 12.72
CA ASN A 110 11.55 -16.76 13.15
C ASN A 110 11.59 -16.63 14.68
N VAL A 111 10.43 -16.65 15.34
CA VAL A 111 10.35 -16.62 16.81
C VAL A 111 11.07 -17.81 17.43
N ARG A 112 10.87 -19.03 16.91
CA ARG A 112 11.58 -20.23 17.36
C ARG A 112 13.10 -20.13 17.15
N ALA A 113 13.53 -19.47 16.08
CA ALA A 113 14.94 -19.23 15.78
C ALA A 113 15.55 -18.04 16.54
N GLY A 114 14.76 -17.31 17.34
CA GLY A 114 15.21 -16.10 18.04
C GLY A 114 15.55 -14.94 17.11
N LYS A 115 14.99 -14.92 15.88
CA LYS A 115 15.22 -13.88 14.88
C LYS A 115 14.07 -12.86 14.85
N PRO A 116 14.35 -11.56 14.66
CA PRO A 116 13.30 -10.61 14.32
C PRO A 116 12.71 -10.94 12.95
N PHE A 117 11.46 -10.52 12.72
CA PHE A 117 10.78 -10.74 11.46
C PHE A 117 10.16 -9.44 10.93
N TYR A 118 10.10 -9.31 9.61
CA TYR A 118 9.19 -8.42 8.92
C TYR A 118 8.20 -9.26 8.10
N ALA A 119 6.90 -9.12 8.39
CA ALA A 119 5.84 -9.82 7.70
C ALA A 119 4.92 -8.81 6.99
N TYR A 120 5.05 -8.70 5.67
CA TYR A 120 4.11 -7.94 4.86
C TYR A 120 3.02 -8.88 4.34
N VAL A 121 1.78 -8.64 4.76
CA VAL A 121 0.63 -9.53 4.50
C VAL A 121 -0.48 -8.78 3.74
N PRO A 122 -0.29 -8.43 2.45
CA PRO A 122 -1.34 -7.87 1.62
C PRO A 122 -2.35 -8.95 1.22
N PHE A 123 -3.49 -9.01 1.89
CA PHE A 123 -4.62 -9.83 1.46
C PHE A 123 -5.07 -9.46 0.03
N THR A 124 -5.59 -10.42 -0.76
CA THR A 124 -6.14 -10.09 -2.10
C THR A 124 -7.49 -9.39 -1.99
N LEU A 125 -8.26 -9.71 -0.94
CA LEU A 125 -9.46 -8.98 -0.54
C LEU A 125 -9.10 -7.52 -0.18
N VAL A 126 -9.96 -6.55 -0.48
CA VAL A 126 -11.34 -6.67 -0.98
C VAL A 126 -11.51 -6.33 -2.47
N HIS A 127 -10.48 -6.49 -3.30
CA HIS A 127 -10.58 -6.13 -4.74
C HIS A 127 -11.29 -7.17 -5.59
N TYR A 128 -11.84 -6.69 -6.69
CA TYR A 128 -12.64 -7.46 -7.62
C TYR A 128 -11.86 -8.61 -8.29
N PRO A 129 -12.51 -9.76 -8.53
CA PRO A 129 -13.83 -10.09 -8.01
C PRO A 129 -13.76 -10.32 -6.49
N THR A 130 -14.64 -9.68 -5.73
CA THR A 130 -14.61 -9.73 -4.25
C THR A 130 -15.44 -10.91 -3.79
N LEU A 131 -14.81 -12.07 -3.78
CA LEU A 131 -15.46 -13.33 -3.49
C LEU A 131 -14.98 -13.85 -2.13
N PRO A 132 -15.84 -13.90 -1.10
CA PRO A 132 -15.46 -14.42 0.20
C PRO A 132 -15.25 -15.93 0.14
N HIS A 133 -14.51 -16.46 1.11
CA HIS A 133 -14.42 -17.87 1.41
C HIS A 133 -15.83 -18.46 1.63
N PRO A 134 -16.09 -19.72 1.23
CA PRO A 134 -17.41 -20.35 1.42
C PRO A 134 -17.94 -20.31 2.86
N ASP A 135 -17.05 -20.32 3.86
CA ASP A 135 -17.44 -20.22 5.28
C ASP A 135 -17.95 -18.83 5.67
N PHE A 136 -17.65 -17.80 4.89
CA PHE A 136 -18.07 -16.41 5.11
C PHE A 136 -19.18 -15.97 4.16
N ALA A 137 -19.35 -16.65 3.02
CA ALA A 137 -20.39 -16.34 2.05
C ALA A 137 -21.80 -16.36 2.67
N GLY A 138 -22.50 -15.23 2.58
CA GLY A 138 -23.84 -15.02 3.12
C GLY A 138 -23.91 -14.80 4.64
N LYS A 139 -22.79 -14.74 5.36
CA LYS A 139 -22.79 -14.64 6.84
C LYS A 139 -23.26 -13.29 7.35
N THR A 140 -22.94 -12.21 6.65
CA THR A 140 -23.31 -10.85 7.08
C THR A 140 -24.72 -10.46 6.64
N GLY A 141 -25.25 -11.07 5.58
CA GLY A 141 -26.52 -10.69 4.96
C GLY A 141 -26.46 -9.41 4.11
N TYR A 142 -25.28 -8.79 3.96
CA TYR A 142 -25.09 -7.52 3.23
C TYR A 142 -24.32 -7.69 1.90
N GLY A 143 -24.21 -8.92 1.40
CA GLY A 143 -23.56 -9.23 0.14
C GLY A 143 -22.06 -9.51 0.26
N GLU A 144 -21.46 -9.92 -0.85
CA GLU A 144 -20.10 -10.50 -0.87
C GLU A 144 -19.01 -9.53 -0.38
N PHE A 145 -19.17 -8.22 -0.57
CA PHE A 145 -18.20 -7.24 -0.06
C PHE A 145 -18.17 -7.21 1.48
N ALA A 146 -19.34 -7.24 2.13
CA ALA A 146 -19.43 -7.26 3.58
C ALA A 146 -18.93 -8.59 4.16
N ASP A 147 -19.25 -9.71 3.51
CA ASP A 147 -18.73 -11.03 3.87
C ASP A 147 -17.20 -11.10 3.75
N ALA A 148 -16.64 -10.54 2.67
CA ALA A 148 -15.20 -10.43 2.46
C ALA A 148 -14.51 -9.55 3.50
N LEU A 149 -15.17 -8.47 3.94
CA LEU A 149 -14.63 -7.63 5.01
C LEU A 149 -14.61 -8.39 6.34
N ALA A 150 -15.65 -9.18 6.65
CA ALA A 150 -15.69 -10.03 7.84
C ALA A 150 -14.64 -11.15 7.80
N GLU A 151 -14.38 -11.74 6.62
CA GLU A 151 -13.29 -12.69 6.42
C GLU A 151 -11.92 -12.06 6.65
N MET A 152 -11.67 -10.88 6.09
CA MET A 152 -10.40 -10.17 6.28
C MET A 152 -10.19 -9.81 7.76
N ASP A 153 -11.23 -9.32 8.44
CA ASP A 153 -11.20 -9.04 9.89
C ASP A 153 -10.87 -10.31 10.70
N HIS A 154 -11.50 -11.43 10.37
CA HIS A 154 -11.20 -12.72 10.98
C HIS A 154 -9.73 -13.13 10.79
N HIS A 155 -9.20 -13.03 9.58
CA HIS A 155 -7.81 -13.39 9.28
C HIS A 155 -6.79 -12.47 9.98
N VAL A 156 -7.07 -11.17 10.07
CA VAL A 156 -6.28 -10.25 10.91
C VAL A 156 -6.35 -10.67 12.37
N GLY A 157 -7.53 -11.04 12.86
CA GLY A 157 -7.74 -11.59 14.21
C GLY A 157 -6.86 -12.81 14.50
N GLN A 158 -6.79 -13.77 13.57
CA GLN A 158 -5.94 -14.96 13.72
C GLN A 158 -4.45 -14.62 13.88
N ILE A 159 -3.95 -13.64 13.12
CA ILE A 159 -2.57 -13.15 13.23
C ILE A 159 -2.35 -12.52 14.60
N LEU A 160 -3.26 -11.65 15.04
CA LEU A 160 -3.18 -10.97 16.35
C LEU A 160 -3.26 -11.95 17.52
N ASP A 161 -4.18 -12.92 17.47
CA ASP A 161 -4.33 -13.97 18.46
C ASP A 161 -3.07 -14.81 18.58
N TRP A 162 -2.44 -15.14 17.45
CA TRP A 162 -1.17 -15.86 17.45
C TRP A 162 -0.06 -15.03 18.11
N ILE A 163 0.10 -13.75 17.77
CA ILE A 163 1.10 -12.85 18.40
C ILE A 163 0.89 -12.78 19.92
N HIS A 164 -0.38 -12.71 20.36
CA HIS A 164 -0.73 -12.73 21.78
C HIS A 164 -0.37 -14.05 22.45
N GLN A 165 -0.73 -15.19 21.85
CA GLN A 165 -0.42 -16.53 22.37
C GLN A 165 1.08 -16.79 22.50
N GLN A 166 1.90 -16.24 21.60
CA GLN A 166 3.37 -16.32 21.71
C GLN A 166 3.96 -15.36 22.76
N GLY A 167 3.17 -14.45 23.33
CA GLY A 167 3.64 -13.48 24.33
C GLY A 167 4.61 -12.43 23.79
N ILE A 168 4.59 -12.15 22.48
CA ILE A 168 5.55 -11.25 21.81
C ILE A 168 4.97 -9.88 21.46
N GLU A 169 3.77 -9.55 21.95
CA GLU A 169 3.06 -8.33 21.57
C GLU A 169 3.87 -7.06 21.82
N GLN A 170 4.55 -6.95 22.97
CA GLN A 170 5.38 -5.77 23.30
C GLN A 170 6.63 -5.63 22.42
N LYS A 171 6.98 -6.68 21.65
CA LYS A 171 8.11 -6.72 20.72
C LYS A 171 7.67 -6.63 19.25
N THR A 172 6.37 -6.52 19.00
CA THR A 172 5.81 -6.58 17.64
C THR A 172 5.04 -5.29 17.35
N ILE A 173 5.41 -4.61 16.28
CA ILE A 173 4.63 -3.49 15.72
C ILE A 173 3.68 -4.08 14.68
N VAL A 174 2.39 -3.80 14.81
CA VAL A 174 1.38 -4.17 13.81
C VAL A 174 0.83 -2.91 13.17
N VAL A 175 0.86 -2.85 11.83
CA VAL A 175 0.24 -1.80 11.03
C VAL A 175 -0.84 -2.43 10.15
N PHE A 176 -2.05 -1.89 10.20
CA PHE A 176 -3.15 -2.24 9.30
C PHE A 176 -3.55 -1.02 8.49
N THR A 177 -3.56 -1.14 7.17
CA THR A 177 -3.91 -0.05 6.25
C THR A 177 -4.38 -0.57 4.88
N SER A 178 -4.70 0.33 3.95
CA SER A 178 -5.11 0.02 2.57
C SER A 178 -4.22 0.78 1.59
N ASP A 179 -4.02 0.22 0.39
CA ASP A 179 -3.26 0.82 -0.70
C ASP A 179 -3.96 2.05 -1.31
N ASN A 180 -5.29 1.98 -1.42
CA ASN A 180 -6.14 3.07 -1.90
C ASN A 180 -7.58 2.95 -1.34
N GLY A 181 -8.40 3.94 -1.66
CA GLY A 181 -9.85 3.94 -1.44
C GLY A 181 -10.62 2.98 -2.37
N PRO A 182 -11.96 2.97 -2.32
CA PRO A 182 -12.74 1.97 -3.02
C PRO A 182 -12.66 2.14 -4.55
N GLU A 183 -12.64 1.00 -5.22
CA GLU A 183 -12.87 0.92 -6.66
C GLU A 183 -14.36 1.06 -7.02
N GLU A 184 -14.66 1.17 -8.32
CA GLU A 184 -16.02 1.37 -8.83
C GLU A 184 -16.70 0.10 -9.37
N MET A 185 -16.05 -1.06 -9.25
CA MET A 185 -16.55 -2.30 -9.83
C MET A 185 -17.77 -2.83 -9.06
N LEU A 186 -18.92 -2.86 -9.72
CA LEU A 186 -20.13 -3.49 -9.21
C LEU A 186 -20.11 -5.01 -9.46
N PRO A 187 -20.69 -5.83 -8.56
CA PRO A 187 -21.42 -5.45 -7.34
C PRO A 187 -20.53 -5.22 -6.11
N TRP A 188 -19.20 -5.23 -6.26
CA TRP A 188 -18.22 -5.27 -5.17
C TRP A 188 -17.64 -3.91 -4.76
N ARG A 189 -18.35 -2.83 -5.05
CA ARG A 189 -17.88 -1.48 -4.73
C ARG A 189 -17.86 -1.26 -3.21
N GLY A 190 -16.70 -0.92 -2.68
CA GLY A 190 -16.54 -0.51 -1.29
C GLY A 190 -17.07 0.91 -1.01
N TRP A 191 -17.02 1.32 0.25
CA TRP A 191 -17.51 2.64 0.69
C TRP A 191 -16.36 3.54 1.17
N ALA A 192 -16.25 4.73 0.58
CA ALA A 192 -15.26 5.75 0.93
C ALA A 192 -15.66 6.57 2.16
N GLY A 193 -16.58 6.09 3.00
CA GLY A 193 -17.06 6.86 4.14
C GLY A 193 -17.79 8.15 3.70
N PRO A 194 -17.61 9.26 4.45
CA PRO A 194 -18.18 10.56 4.08
C PRO A 194 -17.44 11.24 2.92
N TRP A 195 -16.31 10.71 2.45
CA TRP A 195 -15.47 11.32 1.42
C TRP A 195 -15.97 11.00 0.01
N SER A 196 -15.66 11.89 -0.94
CA SER A 196 -16.07 11.74 -2.35
C SER A 196 -14.98 11.05 -3.19
N GLY A 197 -15.40 10.45 -4.29
CA GLY A 197 -14.54 9.88 -5.32
C GLY A 197 -14.11 8.43 -5.11
N SER A 198 -13.38 7.90 -6.09
CA SER A 198 -12.89 6.51 -6.12
C SER A 198 -11.38 6.45 -6.37
N TYR A 199 -10.79 5.26 -6.23
CA TYR A 199 -9.40 4.99 -6.63
C TYR A 199 -9.07 5.57 -8.03
N PHE A 200 -7.78 5.83 -8.29
CA PHE A 200 -7.28 6.55 -9.50
C PHE A 200 -7.68 8.03 -9.61
N THR A 201 -8.17 8.64 -8.55
CA THR A 201 -8.39 10.09 -8.50
C THR A 201 -7.59 10.74 -7.38
N ALA A 202 -7.50 12.07 -7.41
CA ALA A 202 -6.92 12.82 -6.30
C ALA A 202 -7.95 13.16 -5.22
N MET A 203 -9.17 12.61 -5.25
CA MET A 203 -10.23 12.89 -4.28
C MET A 203 -9.92 12.25 -2.91
N GLU A 204 -10.50 12.77 -1.82
CA GLU A 204 -10.27 12.22 -0.48
C GLU A 204 -10.71 10.77 -0.37
N GLY A 205 -11.80 10.38 -1.04
CA GLY A 205 -12.28 9.00 -1.05
C GLY A 205 -11.31 8.04 -1.75
N SER A 206 -10.39 8.53 -2.57
CA SER A 206 -9.32 7.75 -3.21
C SER A 206 -8.09 7.57 -2.33
N LEU A 207 -7.71 8.64 -1.61
CA LEU A 207 -6.40 8.72 -0.95
C LEU A 207 -6.48 8.50 0.57
N ARG A 208 -7.63 8.78 1.19
CA ARG A 208 -7.80 8.63 2.63
C ARG A 208 -8.24 7.20 2.95
N VAL A 209 -7.35 6.47 3.60
CA VAL A 209 -7.52 5.06 3.95
C VAL A 209 -7.50 4.85 5.46
N PRO A 210 -8.02 3.72 5.97
CA PRO A 210 -7.78 3.31 7.35
C PRO A 210 -6.28 3.18 7.63
N PHE A 211 -5.83 3.62 8.80
CA PHE A 211 -4.47 3.40 9.28
C PHE A 211 -4.51 3.15 10.79
N ILE A 212 -4.17 1.93 11.20
CA ILE A 212 -4.11 1.51 12.60
C ILE A 212 -2.70 1.04 12.87
N ILE A 213 -2.04 1.61 13.89
CA ILE A 213 -0.74 1.15 14.36
C ILE A 213 -0.84 0.73 15.83
N ARG A 214 -0.27 -0.43 16.16
CA ARG A 214 -0.29 -1.02 17.49
C ARG A 214 1.11 -1.46 17.89
N TRP A 215 1.56 -1.02 19.06
CA TRP A 215 2.78 -1.53 19.71
C TRP A 215 2.62 -1.45 21.24
N PRO A 216 2.09 -2.50 21.88
CA PRO A 216 1.75 -2.49 23.31
C PRO A 216 2.95 -2.14 24.19
N GLY A 217 2.73 -1.26 25.17
CA GLY A 217 3.78 -0.76 26.06
C GLY A 217 4.69 0.31 25.45
N LYS A 218 4.54 0.65 24.16
CA LYS A 218 5.30 1.70 23.47
C LYS A 218 4.41 2.78 22.86
N ILE A 219 3.30 2.39 22.26
CA ILE A 219 2.25 3.28 21.74
C ILE A 219 1.06 3.20 22.70
N ALA A 220 0.54 4.34 23.13
CA ALA A 220 -0.63 4.40 24.00
C ALA A 220 -1.87 3.82 23.28
N ALA A 221 -2.65 2.99 23.98
CA ALA A 221 -3.84 2.37 23.42
C ALA A 221 -5.00 3.38 23.27
N GLY A 222 -5.91 3.11 22.33
CA GLY A 222 -7.16 3.85 22.16
C GLY A 222 -7.00 5.31 21.73
N GLN A 223 -5.85 5.69 21.18
CA GLN A 223 -5.62 7.05 20.70
C GLN A 223 -6.23 7.24 19.31
N VAL A 224 -6.73 8.44 19.06
CA VAL A 224 -7.24 8.89 17.76
C VAL A 224 -6.55 10.20 17.41
N SER A 225 -6.06 10.32 16.17
CA SER A 225 -5.42 11.54 15.68
C SER A 225 -5.90 11.89 14.28
N ASN A 226 -6.02 13.19 14.02
CA ASN A 226 -6.30 13.77 12.70
C ASN A 226 -5.02 14.36 12.05
N GLU A 227 -3.85 14.10 12.63
CA GLU A 227 -2.58 14.46 12.03
C GLU A 227 -2.31 13.65 10.75
N ILE A 228 -1.51 14.20 9.84
CA ILE A 228 -1.28 13.59 8.54
C ILE A 228 -0.15 12.56 8.64
N VAL A 229 -0.43 11.32 8.25
CA VAL A 229 0.58 10.28 8.00
C VAL A 229 0.37 9.81 6.56
N HIS A 230 1.45 9.71 5.79
CA HIS A 230 1.41 9.20 4.42
C HIS A 230 1.98 7.78 4.37
N GLU A 231 1.52 6.93 3.45
CA GLU A 231 1.98 5.54 3.34
C GLU A 231 3.52 5.45 3.21
N VAL A 232 4.13 6.35 2.44
CA VAL A 232 5.60 6.45 2.29
C VAL A 232 6.34 6.72 3.61
N ASP A 233 5.68 7.27 4.63
CA ASP A 233 6.28 7.49 5.95
C ASP A 233 6.52 6.17 6.69
N THR A 234 5.80 5.10 6.34
CA THR A 234 5.95 3.77 6.95
C THR A 234 7.35 3.21 6.71
N PHE A 235 7.90 3.39 5.51
CA PHE A 235 9.27 2.97 5.19
C PHE A 235 10.28 3.60 6.16
N THR A 236 10.35 4.93 6.18
CA THR A 236 11.32 5.66 7.01
C THR A 236 11.13 5.38 8.50
N THR A 237 9.88 5.35 8.95
CA THR A 237 9.56 5.16 10.37
C THR A 237 9.88 3.74 10.84
N LEU A 238 9.43 2.72 10.11
CA LEU A 238 9.63 1.32 10.52
C LEU A 238 11.10 0.90 10.38
N ALA A 239 11.80 1.34 9.34
CA ALA A 239 13.24 1.08 9.20
C ALA A 239 14.01 1.65 10.40
N ARG A 240 13.74 2.89 10.81
CA ARG A 240 14.37 3.47 12.00
C ARG A 240 14.02 2.77 13.30
N LEU A 241 12.75 2.39 13.48
CA LEU A 241 12.32 1.63 14.67
C LEU A 241 12.98 0.24 14.73
N ALA A 242 13.28 -0.36 13.59
CA ALA A 242 14.04 -1.61 13.47
C ALA A 242 15.57 -1.41 13.61
N GLY A 243 16.06 -0.17 13.69
CA GLY A 243 17.48 0.14 13.74
C GLY A 243 18.20 0.07 12.39
N ALA A 244 17.47 0.03 11.28
CA ALA A 244 18.02 0.07 9.94
C ALA A 244 18.39 1.50 9.50
N GLU A 245 19.38 1.60 8.62
CA GLU A 245 19.78 2.86 8.02
C GLU A 245 18.86 3.24 6.85
N ILE A 246 18.59 4.54 6.71
CA ILE A 246 17.86 5.06 5.55
C ILE A 246 18.88 5.37 4.46
N PRO A 247 18.66 4.95 3.20
CA PRO A 247 19.56 5.27 2.10
C PRO A 247 19.84 6.78 2.01
N GLN A 248 21.12 7.14 1.85
CA GLN A 248 21.59 8.53 1.71
C GLN A 248 22.01 8.86 0.26
N ASP A 249 21.90 7.90 -0.65
CA ASP A 249 22.29 7.99 -2.06
C ASP A 249 21.15 8.44 -2.98
N ARG A 250 19.98 8.75 -2.42
CA ARG A 250 18.77 9.18 -3.11
C ARG A 250 17.86 9.99 -2.18
N ILE A 251 16.96 10.77 -2.75
CA ILE A 251 15.91 11.49 -2.02
C ILE A 251 14.83 10.51 -1.57
N ILE A 252 14.46 10.59 -0.29
CA ILE A 252 13.41 9.78 0.33
C ILE A 252 12.25 10.68 0.75
N ASP A 253 11.06 10.43 0.20
CA ASP A 253 9.84 11.21 0.50
C ASP A 253 9.24 10.92 1.89
N GLY A 254 9.53 9.73 2.42
CA GLY A 254 9.05 9.27 3.72
C GLY A 254 9.68 10.05 4.87
N VAL A 255 8.84 10.63 5.74
CA VAL A 255 9.31 11.27 6.97
C VAL A 255 9.21 10.32 8.15
N ASP A 256 10.06 10.51 9.15
CA ASP A 256 10.05 9.70 10.37
C ASP A 256 8.93 10.14 11.32
N GLN A 257 8.00 9.24 11.63
CA GLN A 257 6.87 9.48 12.53
C GLN A 257 7.05 8.83 13.90
N ALA A 258 8.23 8.27 14.23
CA ALA A 258 8.43 7.50 15.45
C ALA A 258 8.15 8.31 16.72
N ALA A 259 8.64 9.56 16.78
CA ALA A 259 8.39 10.43 17.92
C ALA A 259 6.89 10.74 18.09
N PHE A 260 6.15 10.89 17.00
CA PHE A 260 4.71 11.12 17.03
C PHE A 260 3.96 9.89 17.51
N PHE A 261 4.21 8.70 16.93
CA PHE A 261 3.57 7.46 17.35
C PHE A 261 3.87 7.07 18.81
N LEU A 262 5.10 7.33 19.27
CA LEU A 262 5.51 7.06 20.66
C LEU A 262 5.03 8.13 21.65
N GLY A 263 4.22 9.11 21.22
CA GLY A 263 3.69 10.18 22.08
C GLY A 263 4.75 11.16 22.61
N LYS A 264 5.94 11.18 21.99
CA LYS A 264 7.03 12.11 22.35
C LYS A 264 6.86 13.49 21.73
N GLN A 265 6.00 13.62 20.72
CA GLN A 265 5.56 14.89 20.16
C GLN A 265 4.06 14.85 19.83
N PRO A 266 3.36 16.00 19.94
CA PRO A 266 1.90 16.05 19.75
C PRO A 266 1.47 16.10 18.27
N LYS A 267 2.40 16.39 17.36
CA LYS A 267 2.11 16.64 15.93
C LYS A 267 2.87 15.68 15.03
N SER A 268 2.31 15.38 13.88
CA SER A 268 3.03 14.66 12.82
C SER A 268 4.18 15.51 12.28
N ASN A 269 5.21 14.87 11.74
CA ASN A 269 6.26 15.55 10.98
C ASN A 269 5.84 15.93 9.55
N ARG A 270 4.57 15.74 9.19
CA ARG A 270 4.00 16.04 7.88
C ARG A 270 2.83 17.02 7.99
N GLU A 271 2.89 18.08 7.19
CA GLU A 271 1.77 19.03 7.04
C GLU A 271 1.00 18.84 5.72
N GLY A 272 1.54 18.10 4.76
CA GLY A 272 0.93 17.97 3.44
C GLY A 272 1.73 17.08 2.49
N PHE A 273 1.22 16.94 1.28
CA PHE A 273 1.82 16.13 0.22
C PHE A 273 1.20 16.48 -1.15
N PRO A 274 1.95 16.30 -2.25
CA PRO A 274 1.39 16.36 -3.59
C PRO A 274 0.58 15.10 -3.91
N CYS A 275 -0.50 15.25 -4.67
CA CYS A 275 -1.36 14.16 -5.12
C CYS A 275 -1.19 13.97 -6.63
N TYR A 276 -0.51 12.89 -7.03
CA TYR A 276 -0.32 12.52 -8.42
C TYR A 276 -1.31 11.44 -8.86
N VAL A 277 -1.76 11.53 -10.11
CA VAL A 277 -2.40 10.41 -10.82
C VAL A 277 -1.59 10.19 -12.09
N GLY A 278 -0.98 9.01 -12.19
CA GLY A 278 0.05 8.77 -13.21
C GLY A 278 1.23 9.72 -13.02
N ASP A 279 1.57 10.47 -14.07
CA ASP A 279 2.65 11.47 -14.10
C ASP A 279 2.15 12.91 -13.88
N THR A 280 0.85 13.09 -13.64
CA THR A 280 0.23 14.42 -13.56
C THR A 280 -0.06 14.81 -12.11
N LEU A 281 0.34 16.01 -11.70
CA LEU A 281 -0.03 16.60 -10.41
C LEU A 281 -1.50 17.04 -10.45
N HIS A 282 -2.36 16.27 -9.79
CA HIS A 282 -3.79 16.55 -9.76
C HIS A 282 -4.17 17.51 -8.64
N ALA A 283 -3.57 17.37 -7.46
CA ALA A 283 -3.86 18.23 -6.32
C ALA A 283 -2.67 18.36 -5.36
N VAL A 284 -2.78 19.28 -4.40
CA VAL A 284 -1.93 19.33 -3.21
C VAL A 284 -2.80 19.33 -1.97
N LYS A 285 -2.46 18.46 -1.02
CA LYS A 285 -3.01 18.45 0.33
C LYS A 285 -2.11 19.27 1.26
N TRP A 286 -2.68 20.20 2.01
CA TRP A 286 -1.98 20.89 3.11
C TRP A 286 -2.92 21.09 4.31
N ARG A 287 -2.57 20.53 5.47
CA ARG A 287 -3.36 20.52 6.71
C ARG A 287 -4.80 20.09 6.45
N ASN A 288 -5.79 20.94 6.72
CA ASN A 288 -7.20 20.71 6.42
C ASN A 288 -7.60 21.15 4.99
N TRP A 289 -6.70 21.75 4.22
CA TRP A 289 -6.98 22.26 2.88
C TRP A 289 -6.55 21.32 1.77
N LYS A 290 -7.18 21.46 0.61
CA LYS A 290 -6.80 20.75 -0.60
C LYS A 290 -7.06 21.57 -1.85
N LEU A 291 -6.03 21.71 -2.66
CA LEU A 291 -6.00 22.53 -3.88
C LEU A 291 -5.93 21.60 -5.09
N HIS A 292 -6.99 21.55 -5.90
CA HIS A 292 -7.06 20.76 -7.13
C HIS A 292 -6.67 21.59 -8.35
N PHE A 293 -5.76 21.05 -9.16
CA PHE A 293 -5.38 21.56 -10.48
C PHE A 293 -6.07 20.79 -11.61
N VAL A 294 -6.34 19.50 -11.36
CA VAL A 294 -7.10 18.63 -12.26
C VAL A 294 -8.27 18.06 -11.48
N TRP A 295 -9.48 18.27 -11.97
CA TRP A 295 -10.69 17.72 -11.37
C TRP A 295 -11.06 16.40 -12.02
N GLN A 296 -11.18 15.35 -11.22
CA GLN A 296 -11.67 14.04 -11.62
C GLN A 296 -12.28 13.40 -10.37
N GLU A 297 -13.60 13.18 -10.34
CA GLU A 297 -14.25 12.69 -9.14
C GLU A 297 -14.19 11.15 -9.08
N TYR A 298 -14.47 10.49 -10.19
CA TYR A 298 -14.48 9.02 -10.31
C TYR A 298 -13.46 8.52 -11.34
N PHE A 299 -13.07 7.25 -11.25
CA PHE A 299 -12.04 6.64 -12.11
C PHE A 299 -12.41 6.77 -13.60
N TYR A 300 -13.69 6.58 -13.92
CA TYR A 300 -14.17 6.67 -15.30
C TYR A 300 -14.51 8.09 -15.77
N ASP A 301 -14.41 9.09 -14.89
CA ASP A 301 -14.61 10.49 -15.29
C ASP A 301 -13.42 10.98 -16.14
N PRO A 302 -13.66 11.80 -17.17
CA PRO A 302 -12.58 12.46 -17.88
C PRO A 302 -11.87 13.46 -16.95
N PRO A 303 -10.52 13.43 -16.86
CA PRO A 303 -9.79 14.41 -16.07
C PRO A 303 -9.93 15.81 -16.68
N GLN A 304 -10.30 16.79 -15.86
CA GLN A 304 -10.53 18.17 -16.29
C GLN A 304 -9.44 19.08 -15.73
N ARG A 305 -8.50 19.53 -16.58
CA ARG A 305 -7.52 20.54 -16.18
C ARG A 305 -8.23 21.88 -15.92
N LEU A 306 -8.05 22.42 -14.73
CA LEU A 306 -8.72 23.62 -14.28
C LEU A 306 -7.91 24.87 -14.64
N THR A 307 -8.55 25.87 -15.24
CA THR A 307 -7.94 27.20 -15.44
C THR A 307 -7.68 27.89 -14.11
N ASN A 308 -8.64 27.80 -13.18
CA ASN A 308 -8.52 28.28 -11.81
C ASN A 308 -8.58 27.06 -10.87
N PRO A 309 -7.54 26.80 -10.05
CA PRO A 309 -7.56 25.71 -9.10
C PRO A 309 -8.76 25.78 -8.15
N ARG A 310 -9.31 24.63 -7.78
CA ARG A 310 -10.40 24.54 -6.80
C ARG A 310 -9.80 24.28 -5.42
N LEU A 311 -10.18 25.09 -4.44
CA LEU A 311 -9.71 24.97 -3.07
C LEU A 311 -10.86 24.53 -2.17
N HIS A 312 -10.62 23.51 -1.34
CA HIS A 312 -11.59 22.97 -0.39
C HIS A 312 -11.02 22.93 1.02
N ASN A 313 -11.85 23.26 2.02
CA ASN A 313 -11.57 23.01 3.44
C ASN A 313 -12.23 21.69 3.83
N LEU A 314 -11.43 20.65 4.09
CA LEU A 314 -11.91 19.28 4.31
C LEU A 314 -12.51 19.04 5.70
N ILE A 315 -12.36 19.98 6.64
CA ILE A 315 -13.08 19.91 7.92
C ILE A 315 -14.54 20.32 7.74
N GLU A 316 -14.76 21.39 6.97
CA GLU A 316 -16.11 21.92 6.70
C GLU A 316 -16.81 21.16 5.58
N ASP A 317 -16.04 20.67 4.60
CA ASP A 317 -16.52 20.04 3.39
C ASP A 317 -15.69 18.80 3.04
N PRO A 318 -15.87 17.67 3.77
CA PRO A 318 -15.16 16.42 3.50
C PRO A 318 -15.49 15.81 2.13
N LYS A 319 -16.50 16.32 1.44
CA LYS A 319 -16.94 15.87 0.12
C LYS A 319 -16.39 16.71 -1.03
N GLU A 320 -15.60 17.74 -0.73
CA GLU A 320 -14.95 18.59 -1.73
C GLU A 320 -15.97 19.25 -2.69
N ARG A 321 -17.15 19.62 -2.20
CA ARG A 321 -18.27 20.14 -3.01
C ARG A 321 -18.13 21.60 -3.38
N ASN A 322 -17.63 22.42 -2.44
CA ASN A 322 -17.65 23.87 -2.53
C ASN A 322 -16.25 24.41 -2.76
N ASN A 323 -16.03 25.07 -3.89
CA ASN A 323 -14.79 25.80 -4.13
C ASN A 323 -14.79 27.11 -3.35
N VAL A 324 -13.89 27.22 -2.38
CA VAL A 324 -13.75 28.40 -1.49
C VAL A 324 -12.50 29.23 -1.77
N ALA A 325 -11.86 29.02 -2.93
CA ALA A 325 -10.60 29.69 -3.31
C ALA A 325 -10.67 31.21 -3.23
N ALA A 326 -11.75 31.83 -3.70
CA ALA A 326 -11.87 33.29 -3.82
C ALA A 326 -11.64 34.04 -2.49
N MET A 327 -12.03 33.44 -1.37
CA MET A 327 -11.89 34.04 -0.03
C MET A 327 -10.66 33.53 0.74
N ASN A 328 -9.94 32.53 0.20
CA ASN A 328 -8.90 31.80 0.91
C ASN A 328 -7.61 31.66 0.08
N THR A 329 -7.32 32.64 -0.77
CA THR A 329 -6.14 32.61 -1.66
C THR A 329 -4.82 32.51 -0.91
N TRP A 330 -4.77 32.92 0.36
CA TRP A 330 -3.58 32.77 1.21
C TRP A 330 -3.12 31.31 1.34
N VAL A 331 -4.02 30.33 1.20
CA VAL A 331 -3.71 28.88 1.25
C VAL A 331 -2.85 28.43 0.06
N TYR A 332 -2.83 29.20 -1.02
CA TYR A 332 -2.02 28.90 -2.19
C TYR A 332 -0.53 28.97 -1.84
N HIS A 333 -0.12 29.85 -0.92
CA HIS A 333 1.29 29.96 -0.54
C HIS A 333 1.88 28.65 0.02
N PRO A 334 1.31 28.04 1.08
CA PRO A 334 1.84 26.78 1.58
C PRO A 334 1.60 25.60 0.61
N ALA A 335 0.48 25.57 -0.10
CA ALA A 335 0.19 24.48 -1.05
C ALA A 335 1.16 24.50 -2.26
N MET A 336 1.39 25.69 -2.84
CA MET A 336 2.35 25.83 -3.94
C MET A 336 3.77 25.58 -3.48
N LYS A 337 4.13 25.96 -2.24
CA LYS A 337 5.45 25.59 -1.70
C LYS A 337 5.69 24.08 -1.71
N ILE A 338 4.70 23.27 -1.33
CA ILE A 338 4.80 21.79 -1.40
C ILE A 338 5.00 21.33 -2.85
N ALA A 339 4.21 21.87 -3.79
CA ALA A 339 4.35 21.53 -5.21
C ALA A 339 5.73 21.92 -5.76
N ASP A 340 6.20 23.13 -5.47
CA ASP A 340 7.46 23.67 -5.95
C ASP A 340 8.66 22.93 -5.36
N ASP A 341 8.64 22.60 -4.07
CA ASP A 341 9.69 21.81 -3.41
C ASP A 341 9.79 20.41 -4.03
N PHE A 342 8.65 19.75 -4.31
CA PHE A 342 8.62 18.45 -4.98
C PHE A 342 9.09 18.54 -6.45
N GLN A 343 8.67 19.57 -7.18
CA GLN A 343 9.17 19.80 -8.55
C GLN A 343 10.67 20.10 -8.56
N ALA A 344 11.19 20.78 -7.55
CA ALA A 344 12.62 21.02 -7.38
C ALA A 344 13.39 19.72 -7.05
N SER A 345 12.82 18.81 -6.26
CA SER A 345 13.44 17.50 -6.03
C SER A 345 13.49 16.68 -7.32
N LEU A 346 12.41 16.64 -8.11
CA LEU A 346 12.38 15.94 -9.40
C LEU A 346 13.38 16.49 -10.43
N LYS A 347 13.76 17.76 -10.35
CA LYS A 347 14.83 18.33 -11.19
C LYS A 347 16.22 17.86 -10.78
N LYS A 348 16.42 17.54 -9.49
CA LYS A 348 17.68 17.02 -8.96
C LYS A 348 17.78 15.51 -9.20
N GLU A 349 16.71 14.79 -8.90
CA GLU A 349 16.59 13.35 -9.09
C GLU A 349 15.31 13.05 -9.88
N PRO A 350 15.40 12.92 -11.22
CA PRO A 350 14.24 12.66 -12.06
C PRO A 350 13.65 11.27 -11.77
N PRO A 351 12.33 11.07 -12.04
CA PRO A 351 11.70 9.77 -11.88
C PRO A 351 12.44 8.68 -12.66
N ILE A 352 12.60 7.51 -12.04
CA ILE A 352 13.24 6.35 -12.66
C ILE A 352 12.43 5.94 -13.90
N PRO A 353 13.03 5.89 -15.10
CA PRO A 353 12.32 5.51 -16.31
C PRO A 353 11.73 4.10 -16.22
N ALA A 354 10.55 3.91 -16.83
CA ALA A 354 9.93 2.60 -16.88
C ALA A 354 10.84 1.60 -17.64
N GLY A 355 11.02 0.42 -17.06
CA GLY A 355 11.90 -0.62 -17.62
C GLY A 355 13.37 -0.51 -17.22
N THR A 356 13.73 0.43 -16.35
CA THR A 356 15.06 0.45 -15.71
C THR A 356 15.29 -0.88 -14.98
N PRO A 357 16.42 -1.58 -15.23
CA PRO A 357 16.73 -2.83 -14.55
C PRO A 357 16.88 -2.64 -13.03
N ASP A 358 16.44 -3.65 -12.28
CA ASP A 358 16.68 -3.75 -10.85
C ASP A 358 17.97 -4.58 -10.59
N PRO A 359 18.82 -4.23 -9.60
CA PRO A 359 18.67 -3.10 -8.71
C PRO A 359 18.99 -1.75 -9.38
N TYR A 360 18.16 -0.74 -9.13
CA TYR A 360 18.47 0.63 -9.55
C TYR A 360 19.66 1.19 -8.77
N GLU A 361 20.69 1.61 -9.50
CA GLU A 361 21.81 2.37 -8.97
C GLU A 361 21.55 3.87 -9.17
N PRO A 362 21.39 4.66 -8.09
CA PRO A 362 21.21 6.10 -8.22
C PRO A 362 22.44 6.75 -8.86
N SER A 363 22.18 7.69 -9.76
CA SER A 363 23.22 8.60 -10.23
C SER A 363 23.71 9.43 -9.04
N ARG A 364 24.89 9.13 -8.50
CA ARG A 364 25.50 9.97 -7.46
C ARG A 364 25.63 11.39 -8.03
N PRO A 365 25.08 12.43 -7.38
CA PRO A 365 25.45 13.78 -7.74
C PRO A 365 26.96 13.92 -7.53
N ASN A 366 27.68 14.41 -8.54
CA ASN A 366 29.10 14.72 -8.39
C ASN A 366 29.26 15.67 -7.18
N PRO A 367 30.25 15.43 -6.30
CA PRO A 367 30.45 16.20 -5.08
C PRO A 367 30.71 17.69 -5.33
#